data_AF-A0A3N8HTH3-F1
#
_entry.id   AF-A0A3N8HTH3-F1
#
_cell.length_a   1.000
_cell.length_b   1.000
_cell.length_c   1.000
_cell.angle_alpha   90.00
_cell.angle_beta   90.00
_cell.angle_gamma   90.00
#
_symmetry.space_group_name_H-M   'P 1'
#
loop_
_entity.id
_entity.type
_entity.pdbx_description
1 polymer ?
#
loop_
_entity_poly.entity_id
_entity_poly.type
_entity_poly.pdbx_seq_one_letter_code
_entity_poly.pdbx_strand_id
1 'polypeptide(L)'
;MSEPTKTIEVTGAIDTRKESLLEFPCDFPIKIMGKAHPEFKDTIFKVVAVHDNEIDVEKIEERASSGGNYTGLTITVRATSQEQLDNIYRALTGHPMVKVVL
;
A
#
# COMPACT_ATOMS: atom_id res chain seq x y z
N MET A 1 -12.50 26.15 -47.36
CA MET A 1 -11.16 25.98 -46.75
C MET A 1 -11.36 26.30 -45.29
N SER A 2 -11.70 25.28 -44.49
CA SER A 2 -12.03 25.44 -43.08
C SER A 2 -10.77 25.26 -42.27
N GLU A 3 -10.41 26.28 -41.49
CA GLU A 3 -9.36 26.22 -40.47
C GLU A 3 -9.67 25.07 -39.49
N PRO A 4 -8.73 24.15 -39.23
CA PRO A 4 -8.87 23.26 -38.09
C PRO A 4 -8.58 24.06 -36.81
N THR A 5 -9.63 24.18 -36.01
CA THR A 5 -9.64 24.60 -34.61
C THR A 5 -8.40 24.16 -33.85
N LYS A 6 -7.73 25.13 -33.24
CA LYS A 6 -6.68 24.95 -32.26
C LYS A 6 -7.31 24.42 -30.97
N THR A 7 -7.35 23.09 -30.82
CA THR A 7 -7.68 22.44 -29.55
C THR A 7 -6.52 22.66 -28.59
N ILE A 8 -6.71 23.60 -27.67
CA ILE A 8 -5.90 23.76 -26.46
C ILE A 8 -6.75 23.18 -25.35
N GLU A 9 -6.53 21.90 -25.05
CA GLU A 9 -7.08 21.28 -23.83
C GLU A 9 -6.41 21.94 -22.62
N VAL A 10 -7.29 22.43 -21.75
CA VAL A 10 -7.00 23.24 -20.58
C VAL A 10 -5.93 22.61 -19.70
N THR A 11 -4.85 23.35 -19.53
CA THR A 11 -3.81 23.11 -18.54
C THR A 11 -4.46 23.14 -17.14
N GLY A 12 -4.39 22.01 -16.44
CA GLY A 12 -4.87 21.88 -15.07
C GLY A 12 -4.14 22.87 -14.18
N ALA A 13 -4.93 23.64 -13.43
CA ALA A 13 -4.44 24.62 -12.48
C ALA A 13 -3.53 23.98 -11.42
N ILE A 14 -2.40 24.63 -11.18
CA ILE A 14 -1.47 24.38 -10.08
C ILE A 14 -2.09 24.76 -8.72
N ASP A 15 -2.17 23.82 -7.77
CA ASP A 15 -2.36 24.15 -6.34
C ASP A 15 -1.37 23.41 -5.42
N THR A 16 -0.59 24.23 -4.73
CA THR A 16 0.45 23.91 -3.75
C THR A 16 -0.02 23.05 -2.56
N ARG A 17 0.32 21.74 -2.59
CA ARG A 17 1.04 20.97 -1.53
C ARG A 17 0.86 19.45 -1.76
N LYS A 18 1.86 18.81 -2.37
CA LYS A 18 1.97 17.34 -2.56
C LYS A 18 0.85 16.71 -3.41
N GLU A 19 0.68 17.20 -4.63
CA GLU A 19 -0.08 16.47 -5.63
C GLU A 19 0.67 15.18 -5.98
N SER A 20 0.04 14.07 -5.67
CA SER A 20 0.59 12.73 -5.81
C SER A 20 0.88 12.42 -7.28
N LEU A 21 2.14 12.22 -7.64
CA LEU A 21 2.58 11.60 -8.91
C LEU A 21 2.21 10.09 -9.01
N LEU A 22 1.33 9.62 -8.13
CA LEU A 22 0.89 8.23 -8.09
C LEU A 22 -0.41 8.12 -8.87
N GLU A 23 -0.35 7.41 -10.00
CA GLU A 23 -1.53 7.01 -10.75
C GLU A 23 -2.22 5.86 -10.00
N PHE A 24 -3.39 6.13 -9.42
CA PHE A 24 -4.21 5.11 -8.79
C PHE A 24 -5.26 4.57 -9.79
N PRO A 25 -5.59 3.27 -9.76
CA PRO A 25 -5.10 2.26 -8.83
C PRO A 25 -3.68 1.76 -9.18
N CYS A 26 -2.83 1.58 -8.16
CA CYS A 26 -1.48 1.03 -8.31
C CYS A 26 -1.23 -0.08 -7.28
N ASP A 27 -0.51 -1.11 -7.69
CA ASP A 27 -0.11 -2.20 -6.83
C ASP A 27 1.17 -1.82 -6.05
N PHE A 28 1.03 -1.68 -4.73
CA PHE A 28 2.10 -1.28 -3.83
C PHE A 28 2.58 -2.44 -2.96
N PRO A 29 3.82 -2.93 -3.14
CA PRO A 29 4.40 -3.91 -2.25
C PRO A 29 4.80 -3.23 -0.93
N ILE A 30 4.07 -3.54 0.13
CA ILE A 30 4.38 -3.11 1.50
C ILE A 30 5.12 -4.23 2.19
N LYS A 31 6.27 -3.91 2.78
CA LYS A 31 7.07 -4.86 3.54
C LYS A 31 6.93 -4.59 5.03
N ILE A 32 6.31 -5.52 5.73
CA ILE A 32 6.10 -5.48 7.17
C ILE A 32 7.11 -6.38 7.85
N MET A 33 7.87 -5.87 8.79
CA MET A 33 8.69 -6.68 9.69
C MET A 33 8.08 -6.63 11.09
N GLY A 34 7.83 -7.80 11.66
CA GLY A 34 7.29 -7.95 13.00
C GLY A 34 7.98 -9.05 13.78
N LYS A 35 7.54 -9.21 15.04
CA LYS A 35 7.96 -10.39 15.82
C LYS A 35 7.48 -11.67 15.13
N ALA A 36 8.30 -12.71 15.18
CA ALA A 36 7.90 -14.00 14.66
C ALA A 36 6.70 -14.53 15.47
N HIS A 37 5.54 -14.61 14.82
CA HIS A 37 4.30 -15.09 15.43
C HIS A 37 3.47 -15.85 14.38
N PRO A 38 2.92 -17.04 14.70
CA PRO A 38 2.12 -17.81 13.74
C PRO A 38 0.86 -17.05 13.28
N GLU A 39 0.30 -16.20 14.14
CA GLU A 39 -0.84 -15.35 13.80
C GLU A 39 -0.46 -14.05 13.09
N PHE A 40 0.84 -13.78 12.87
CA PHE A 40 1.29 -12.51 12.29
C PHE A 40 0.74 -12.35 10.87
N LYS A 41 0.91 -13.36 10.01
CA LYS A 41 0.40 -13.35 8.63
C LYS A 41 -1.11 -13.09 8.57
N ASP A 42 -1.88 -13.86 9.34
CA ASP A 42 -3.35 -13.76 9.37
C ASP A 42 -3.82 -12.39 9.90
N THR A 43 -3.16 -11.88 10.94
CA THR A 43 -3.50 -10.57 11.51
C THR A 43 -3.22 -9.43 10.54
N ILE A 44 -2.05 -9.43 9.88
CA ILE A 44 -1.69 -8.41 8.89
C ILE A 44 -2.60 -8.48 7.67
N PHE A 45 -2.93 -9.69 7.21
CA PHE A 45 -3.91 -9.90 6.16
C PHE A 45 -5.27 -9.30 6.54
N LYS A 46 -5.80 -9.59 7.73
CA LYS A 46 -7.08 -9.02 8.19
C LYS A 46 -7.07 -7.49 8.23
N VAL A 47 -5.98 -6.88 8.70
CA VAL A 47 -5.84 -5.42 8.73
C VAL A 47 -5.90 -4.84 7.32
N VAL A 48 -5.17 -5.44 6.37
CA VAL A 48 -5.14 -4.96 4.99
C VAL A 48 -6.45 -5.27 4.26
N ALA A 49 -7.08 -6.41 4.51
CA ALA A 49 -8.35 -6.83 3.90
C ALA A 49 -9.51 -5.87 4.23
N VAL A 50 -9.45 -5.15 5.35
CA VAL A 50 -10.41 -4.08 5.67
C VAL A 50 -10.32 -2.91 4.69
N HIS A 51 -9.13 -2.67 4.15
CA HIS A 51 -8.86 -1.56 3.22
C HIS A 51 -8.82 -2.00 1.76
N ASP A 52 -8.48 -3.26 1.49
CA ASP A 52 -8.32 -3.82 0.15
C ASP A 52 -9.05 -5.17 0.08
N ASN A 53 -10.25 -5.19 -0.49
CA ASN A 53 -11.06 -6.43 -0.59
C ASN A 53 -10.54 -7.39 -1.69
N GLU A 54 -9.67 -6.91 -2.58
CA GLU A 54 -9.02 -7.73 -3.60
C GLU A 54 -7.71 -8.36 -3.11
N ILE A 55 -7.31 -8.10 -1.86
CA ILE A 55 -6.09 -8.65 -1.29
C ILE A 55 -6.20 -10.16 -1.14
N ASP A 56 -5.16 -10.86 -1.58
CA ASP A 56 -5.11 -12.31 -1.51
C ASP A 56 -4.01 -12.77 -0.53
N VAL A 57 -4.37 -13.65 0.41
CA VAL A 57 -3.46 -14.17 1.42
C VAL A 57 -2.35 -15.04 0.81
N GLU A 58 -2.59 -15.60 -0.37
CA GLU A 58 -1.59 -16.38 -1.12
C GLU A 58 -0.53 -15.48 -1.75
N LYS A 59 -0.87 -14.23 -2.07
CA LYS A 59 0.09 -13.22 -2.58
C LYS A 59 1.00 -12.66 -1.48
N ILE A 60 0.73 -12.99 -0.21
CA ILE A 60 1.59 -12.58 0.90
C ILE A 60 2.79 -13.52 0.99
N GLU A 61 3.96 -12.98 0.67
CA GLU A 61 5.22 -13.67 0.87
C GLU A 61 5.66 -13.54 2.32
N GLU A 62 5.73 -14.67 3.01
CA GLU A 62 6.31 -14.75 4.35
C GLU A 62 7.76 -15.17 4.28
N ARG A 63 8.61 -14.40 4.96
CA ARG A 63 10.04 -14.68 5.10
C ARG A 63 10.42 -14.65 6.58
N ALA A 64 10.69 -15.82 7.13
CA ALA A 64 11.32 -15.93 8.43
C ALA A 64 12.72 -15.29 8.40
N SER A 65 13.04 -14.52 9.43
CA SER A 65 14.39 -13.98 9.58
C SER A 65 15.35 -15.07 10.05
N SER A 66 16.61 -14.97 9.63
CA SER A 66 17.66 -15.96 9.92
C SER A 66 17.88 -16.20 11.42
N GLY A 67 17.45 -15.27 12.29
CA GLY A 67 17.56 -15.38 13.74
C GLY A 67 16.30 -15.89 14.45
N GLY A 68 15.22 -16.24 13.74
CA GLY A 68 13.97 -16.77 14.31
C GLY A 68 13.16 -15.81 15.20
N ASN A 69 13.67 -14.60 15.47
CA ASN A 69 13.01 -13.61 16.32
C ASN A 69 12.01 -12.73 15.56
N TYR A 70 12.18 -12.61 14.23
CA TYR A 70 11.40 -11.71 13.39
C TYR A 70 10.90 -12.43 12.14
N THR A 71 9.74 -12.00 11.67
CA THR A 71 9.15 -12.43 10.41
C THR A 71 8.91 -11.21 9.54
N GLY A 72 9.40 -11.26 8.30
CA GLY A 72 9.07 -10.29 7.27
C GLY A 72 7.90 -10.81 6.45
N LEU A 73 6.89 -9.98 6.24
CA LEU A 73 5.81 -10.20 5.30
C LEU A 73 5.93 -9.18 4.19
N THR A 74 5.86 -9.61 2.94
CA THR A 74 5.69 -8.73 1.80
C THR A 74 4.27 -8.91 1.29
N ILE A 75 3.50 -7.83 1.28
CA ILE A 75 2.11 -7.83 0.81
C ILE A 75 1.94 -6.78 -0.27
N THR A 76 1.42 -7.18 -1.42
CA THR A 76 1.12 -6.27 -2.52
C THR A 76 -0.32 -5.83 -2.40
N VAL A 77 -0.55 -4.57 -2.04
CA VAL A 77 -1.89 -3.99 -1.85
C VAL A 77 -2.29 -3.17 -3.07
N ARG A 78 -3.56 -3.21 -3.45
CA ARG A 78 -4.08 -2.34 -4.51
C ARG A 78 -4.45 -0.98 -3.93
N ALA A 79 -3.50 -0.05 -3.99
CA ALA A 79 -3.74 1.32 -3.58
C ALA A 79 -4.64 2.01 -4.59
N THR A 80 -5.84 2.41 -4.17
CA THR A 80 -6.80 3.19 -4.95
C THR A 80 -6.74 4.69 -4.63
N SER A 81 -6.10 5.06 -3.52
CA SER A 81 -5.94 6.44 -3.06
C SER A 81 -4.79 6.54 -2.05
N GLN A 82 -4.18 7.73 -1.94
CA GLN A 82 -3.14 7.99 -0.94
C GLN A 82 -3.67 7.83 0.50
N GLU A 83 -4.91 8.22 0.76
CA GLU A 83 -5.56 8.04 2.07
C GLU A 83 -5.71 6.56 2.44
N GLN A 84 -5.99 5.68 1.48
CA GLN A 84 -6.07 4.24 1.74
C GLN A 84 -4.69 3.71 2.18
N LEU A 85 -3.62 4.10 1.49
CA LEU A 85 -2.25 3.73 1.86
C LEU A 85 -1.90 4.25 3.26
N ASP A 86 -2.15 5.53 3.55
CA ASP A 86 -1.87 6.10 4.88
C ASP A 86 -2.60 5.34 5.99
N ASN A 87 -3.89 5.03 5.78
CA ASN A 87 -4.67 4.24 6.72
C ASN A 87 -4.09 2.83 6.92
N ILE A 88 -3.66 2.15 5.85
CA ILE A 88 -2.98 0.85 5.93
C ILE A 88 -1.68 0.97 6.72
N TYR A 89 -0.79 1.90 6.37
CA TYR A 89 0.47 2.13 7.08
C TYR A 89 0.23 2.46 8.55
N ARG A 90 -0.77 3.28 8.87
CA ARG A 90 -1.14 3.64 10.24
C ARG A 90 -1.69 2.45 11.03
N ALA A 91 -2.54 1.64 10.43
CA ALA A 91 -3.09 0.44 11.06
C ALA A 91 -2.00 -0.61 11.33
N LEU A 92 -1.07 -0.78 10.38
CA LEU A 92 0.07 -1.69 10.52
C LEU A 92 1.07 -1.19 11.57
N THR A 93 1.50 0.07 11.49
CA THR A 93 2.47 0.65 12.43
C THR A 93 1.93 0.75 13.87
N GLY A 94 0.63 0.94 14.04
CA GLY A 94 -0.04 0.90 15.34
C GLY A 94 -0.18 -0.51 15.94
N HIS A 95 0.10 -1.57 15.18
CA HIS A 95 -0.13 -2.93 15.62
C HIS A 95 1.02 -3.44 16.52
N PRO A 96 0.74 -4.02 17.71
CA PRO A 96 1.78 -4.39 18.68
C PRO A 96 2.76 -5.47 18.19
N MET A 97 2.37 -6.25 17.18
CA MET A 97 3.22 -7.28 16.56
C MET A 97 4.14 -6.71 15.47
N VAL A 98 3.83 -5.54 14.92
CA VAL A 98 4.61 -4.87 13.87
C VAL A 98 5.73 -4.07 14.52
N LYS A 99 6.91 -4.13 13.92
CA LYS A 99 8.08 -3.35 14.35
C LYS A 99 8.46 -2.29 13.33
N VAL A 100 8.41 -2.65 12.05
CA VAL A 100 8.80 -1.76 10.95
C VAL A 100 7.87 -2.04 9.78
N VAL A 101 7.47 -0.99 9.07
CA VAL A 101 6.78 -1.07 7.79
C VAL A 101 7.59 -0.24 6.80
N LEU A 102 7.83 -0.79 5.61
CA LEU A 102 8.58 -0.19 4.50
C LEU A 102 7.69 -0.19 3.27
#